data_AF-A0ABD6BQZ2-F1
#
_entry.id   AF-A0ABD6BQZ2-F1
#
_cell.length_a   1.000
_cell.length_b   1.000
_cell.length_c   1.000
_cell.angle_alpha   90.00
_cell.angle_beta   90.00
_cell.angle_gamma   90.00
#
_symmetry.space_group_name_H-M   'P 1'
#
loop_
_entity.id
_entity.type
_entity.pdbx_description
1 polymer ?
#
loop_
_entity_poly.entity_id
_entity_poly.type
_entity_poly.pdbx_seq_one_letter_code
_entity_poly.pdbx_strand_id
1 'polypeptide(L)'
;MPSQSEDRAISPVIGAALMIVIIVALAATVGVMALGISDSLQAPPPFAASEESVEVAIQGNETRHTLEVVHRGGDPVDADALTTTVDVGGRTVSIPATESDAGALNDGRWSVGERLTLDLNESVLCAGDADSASITLTYRGDGGTGYELSTQTVPIERGQFVIDGAEVRATAPYTANVKFVGTGWSAPNREAYVNVTVSVDDALEHAWRMVGDSDTLVGAYGVSRQESGTSLEIGAAGQQRQCSFFFGCTTSWVRVSSTDNTDNVRVYRDGDDAPDFGGADEQQSAAAYVDPYVENGSISLRDNQAIYLFDFNDDNHDYQDAVVLVSFFTQQDRPGVYESRERNVVLCPSETRSASANGNENGNGNDA
;
A
#
# COMPACT_ATOMS: atom_id res chain seq x y z
N MET A 1 41.79 -92.26 30.42
CA MET A 1 42.45 -91.33 29.48
C MET A 1 41.96 -89.93 29.80
N PRO A 2 42.83 -88.98 30.20
CA PRO A 2 42.43 -87.60 30.40
C PRO A 2 42.71 -86.77 29.14
N SER A 3 41.78 -85.89 28.76
CA SER A 3 42.02 -84.83 27.77
C SER A 3 42.63 -83.63 28.50
N GLN A 4 43.89 -83.30 28.21
CA GLN A 4 44.50 -82.07 28.68
C GLN A 4 43.91 -80.89 27.91
N SER A 5 43.35 -79.93 28.63
CA SER A 5 42.96 -78.61 28.13
C SER A 5 44.23 -77.76 27.97
N GLU A 6 44.57 -77.42 26.73
CA GLU A 6 45.67 -76.51 26.41
C GLU A 6 45.28 -75.08 26.81
N ASP A 7 45.73 -74.66 28.00
CA ASP A 7 45.76 -73.24 28.38
C ASP A 7 46.82 -72.52 27.53
N ARG A 8 46.40 -71.93 26.42
CA ARG A 8 47.23 -71.00 25.65
C ARG A 8 47.35 -69.68 26.42
N ALA A 9 48.41 -69.58 27.23
CA ALA A 9 48.89 -68.31 27.74
C ALA A 9 49.29 -67.41 26.55
N ILE A 10 48.51 -66.37 26.34
CA ILE A 10 48.80 -65.32 25.34
C ILE A 10 50.09 -64.63 25.80
N SER A 11 51.10 -64.53 24.93
CA SER A 11 52.42 -64.04 25.35
C SER A 11 52.33 -62.60 25.92
N PRO A 12 53.10 -62.27 26.99
CA PRO A 12 53.09 -60.94 27.61
C PRO A 12 53.30 -59.77 26.63
N VAL A 13 54.04 -60.02 25.55
CA VAL A 13 54.35 -59.03 24.52
C VAL A 13 53.13 -58.71 23.65
N ILE A 14 52.31 -59.71 23.33
CA ILE A 14 51.09 -59.52 22.54
C ILE A 14 50.05 -58.74 23.37
N GLY A 15 49.94 -59.03 24.67
CA GLY A 15 49.07 -58.27 25.58
C GLY A 15 49.46 -56.79 25.68
N ALA A 16 50.76 -56.52 25.81
CA ALA A 16 51.27 -55.15 25.87
C ALA A 16 51.04 -54.38 24.55
N ALA A 17 51.29 -55.01 23.40
CA ALA A 17 51.04 -54.41 22.09
C ALA A 17 49.55 -54.09 21.89
N LEU A 18 48.67 -55.03 22.24
CA LEU A 18 47.22 -54.84 22.16
C LEU A 18 46.75 -53.68 23.04
N MET A 19 47.27 -53.57 24.26
CA MET A 19 46.93 -52.51 25.19
C MET A 19 47.31 -51.13 24.64
N ILE A 20 48.50 -50.98 24.05
CA ILE A 20 48.95 -49.72 23.44
C ILE A 20 48.02 -49.35 22.27
N VAL A 21 47.67 -50.32 21.42
CA VAL A 21 46.75 -50.08 20.29
C VAL A 21 45.40 -49.56 20.79
N ILE A 22 44.84 -50.18 21.82
CA ILE A 22 43.54 -49.75 22.38
C ILE A 22 43.64 -48.35 22.99
N ILE A 23 44.72 -48.04 23.72
CA ILE A 23 44.94 -46.71 24.30
C ILE A 23 45.06 -45.64 23.22
N VAL A 24 45.83 -45.90 22.16
CA VAL A 24 45.99 -44.97 21.04
C VAL A 24 44.66 -44.75 20.32
N ALA A 25 43.89 -45.82 20.09
CA ALA A 25 42.56 -45.71 19.49
C ALA A 25 41.60 -44.90 20.37
N LEU A 26 41.55 -45.18 21.68
CA LEU A 26 40.72 -44.43 22.62
C LEU A 26 41.13 -42.96 22.69
N ALA A 27 42.43 -42.67 22.81
CA ALA A 27 42.96 -41.32 22.83
C ALA A 27 42.62 -40.54 21.55
N ALA A 28 42.69 -41.20 20.39
CA ALA A 28 42.27 -40.62 19.12
C ALA A 28 40.76 -40.32 19.11
N THR A 29 39.91 -41.25 19.57
CA THR A 29 38.45 -41.02 19.61
C THR A 29 38.05 -39.90 20.57
N VAL A 30 38.64 -39.86 21.76
CA VAL A 30 38.40 -38.79 22.74
C VAL A 30 38.96 -37.46 22.24
N GLY A 31 40.12 -37.47 21.56
CA GLY A 31 40.70 -36.28 20.93
C GLY A 31 39.82 -35.71 19.83
N VAL A 32 39.26 -36.56 18.96
CA VAL A 32 38.30 -36.13 17.92
C VAL A 32 37.01 -35.59 18.54
N MET A 33 36.49 -36.20 19.61
CA MET A 33 35.32 -35.67 20.32
C MET A 33 35.62 -34.33 21.00
N ALA A 34 36.79 -34.18 21.64
CA ALA A 34 37.18 -32.94 22.32
C ALA A 34 37.41 -31.77 21.35
N LEU A 35 38.05 -32.04 20.20
CA LEU A 35 38.23 -31.05 19.13
C LEU A 35 36.93 -30.76 18.37
N GLY A 36 35.99 -31.72 18.31
CA GLY A 36 34.65 -31.48 17.75
C GLY A 36 33.77 -30.61 18.66
N ILE A 37 34.04 -30.57 19.96
CA ILE A 37 33.30 -29.72 20.91
C ILE A 37 33.73 -28.25 20.79
N SER A 38 34.99 -27.94 20.47
CA SER A 38 35.42 -26.54 20.29
C SER A 38 34.70 -25.84 19.14
N ASP A 39 34.35 -26.57 18.08
CA ASP A 39 33.56 -26.03 16.96
C ASP A 39 32.09 -25.78 17.35
N SER A 40 31.61 -26.35 18.46
CA SER A 40 30.21 -26.26 18.92
C SER A 40 29.98 -25.32 20.13
N LEU A 41 31.05 -24.85 20.77
CA LEU A 41 30.96 -23.90 21.88
C LEU A 41 30.89 -22.46 21.33
N GLN A 42 29.85 -22.18 20.55
CA GLN A 42 29.47 -20.79 20.27
C GLN A 42 28.75 -20.21 21.48
N ALA A 43 29.09 -18.97 21.83
CA ALA A 43 28.35 -18.24 22.84
C ALA A 43 26.88 -18.16 22.39
N PRO A 44 25.91 -18.48 23.26
CA PRO A 44 24.50 -18.25 22.93
C PRO A 44 24.30 -16.76 22.60
N PRO A 45 23.33 -16.43 21.73
CA PRO A 45 23.01 -15.04 21.46
C PRO A 45 22.64 -14.32 22.76
N PRO A 46 22.83 -12.98 22.83
CA PRO A 46 22.27 -12.22 23.93
C PRO A 46 20.77 -12.50 24.00
N PHE A 47 20.28 -12.81 25.21
CA PHE A 47 18.84 -12.90 25.40
C PHE A 47 18.30 -11.48 25.26
N ALA A 48 17.43 -11.25 24.28
CA ALA A 48 16.69 -10.01 24.11
C ALA A 48 15.23 -10.38 23.86
N ALA A 49 14.36 -10.04 24.81
CA ALA A 49 12.93 -10.08 24.60
C ALA A 49 12.54 -8.80 23.88
N SER A 50 11.83 -8.91 22.76
CA SER A 50 11.38 -7.75 21.98
C SER A 50 9.88 -7.76 21.78
N GLU A 51 9.34 -6.57 21.54
CA GLU A 51 7.97 -6.38 21.08
C GLU A 51 8.01 -5.51 19.83
N GLU A 52 7.28 -5.94 18.81
CA GLU A 52 7.17 -5.27 17.52
C GLU A 52 5.75 -4.70 17.40
N SER A 53 5.66 -3.44 16.99
CA SER A 53 4.41 -2.79 16.66
C SER A 53 4.57 -1.96 15.40
N VAL A 54 3.57 -2.05 14.52
CA VAL A 54 3.52 -1.21 13.32
C VAL A 54 2.58 -0.06 13.62
N GLU A 55 3.16 1.14 13.63
CA GLU A 55 2.41 2.38 13.70
C GLU A 55 2.15 2.89 12.28
N VAL A 56 0.93 3.38 12.07
CA VAL A 56 0.52 4.00 10.81
C VAL A 56 0.25 5.47 11.09
N ALA A 57 1.06 6.34 10.48
CA ALA A 57 0.84 7.76 10.49
C ALA A 57 0.25 8.18 9.13
N ILE A 58 -0.89 8.85 9.17
CA ILE A 58 -1.52 9.45 8.00
C ILE A 58 -1.37 10.97 8.14
N GLN A 59 -0.63 11.60 7.22
CA GLN A 59 -0.43 13.05 7.20
C GLN A 59 -0.70 13.59 5.79
N GLY A 60 -1.87 14.21 5.61
CA GLY A 60 -2.31 14.63 4.28
C GLY A 60 -2.42 13.42 3.35
N ASN A 61 -1.72 13.45 2.21
CA ASN A 61 -1.67 12.31 1.30
C ASN A 61 -0.61 11.25 1.70
N GLU A 62 0.28 11.51 2.66
CA GLU A 62 1.32 10.55 3.12
C GLU A 62 0.76 9.48 4.04
N THR A 63 0.81 8.22 3.60
CA THR A 63 0.79 7.08 4.53
C THR A 63 2.23 6.73 4.85
N ARG A 64 2.61 6.81 6.13
CA ARG A 64 3.91 6.38 6.61
C ARG A 64 3.70 5.21 7.55
N HIS A 65 4.38 4.09 7.26
CA HIS A 65 4.42 2.93 8.13
C HIS A 65 5.73 2.96 8.88
N THR A 66 5.63 2.93 10.20
CA THR A 66 6.79 2.93 11.07
C THR A 66 6.73 1.69 11.95
N LEU A 67 7.79 0.89 11.92
CA LEU A 67 7.95 -0.24 12.82
C LEU A 67 8.65 0.23 14.09
N GLU A 68 7.97 0.14 15.21
CA GLU A 68 8.56 0.28 16.53
C GLU A 68 9.00 -1.11 17.04
N VAL A 69 10.25 -1.22 17.44
CA VAL A 69 10.81 -2.39 18.10
C VAL A 69 11.29 -2.00 19.49
N VAL A 70 10.74 -2.62 20.54
CA VAL A 70 11.05 -2.29 21.94
C VAL A 70 11.84 -3.41 22.61
N HIS A 71 12.97 -3.09 23.23
CA HIS A 71 13.72 -4.07 24.04
C HIS A 71 13.03 -4.23 25.38
N ARG A 72 12.35 -5.34 25.59
CA ARG A 72 11.57 -5.62 26.81
C ARG A 72 12.39 -6.24 27.93
N GLY A 73 13.53 -6.86 27.64
CA GLY A 73 14.35 -7.48 28.68
C GLY A 73 15.52 -8.30 28.16
N GLY A 74 16.53 -8.48 29.00
CA GLY A 74 17.75 -9.23 28.69
C GLY A 74 18.99 -8.34 28.57
N ASP A 75 20.03 -8.84 27.88
CA ASP A 75 21.31 -8.14 27.75
C ASP A 75 21.26 -7.07 26.64
N PRO A 76 22.02 -5.97 26.77
CA PRO A 76 22.20 -5.01 25.67
C PRO A 76 22.83 -5.68 24.45
N VAL A 77 22.37 -5.27 23.26
CA VAL A 77 22.81 -5.83 21.97
C VAL A 77 23.45 -4.73 21.13
N ASP A 78 24.56 -5.02 20.44
CA ASP A 78 25.18 -4.06 19.52
C ASP A 78 24.25 -3.78 18.34
N ALA A 79 24.03 -2.49 18.03
CA ALA A 79 23.09 -2.11 16.98
C ALA A 79 23.51 -2.57 15.58
N ASP A 80 24.81 -2.56 15.30
CA ASP A 80 25.39 -3.02 14.04
C ASP A 80 25.15 -4.52 13.77
N ALA A 81 24.84 -5.28 14.83
CA ALA A 81 24.54 -6.69 14.73
C ALA A 81 23.05 -6.97 14.48
N LEU A 82 22.19 -5.95 14.49
CA LEU A 82 20.74 -6.09 14.35
C LEU A 82 20.29 -5.77 12.92
N THR A 83 19.42 -6.62 12.38
CA THR A 83 18.78 -6.40 11.08
C THR A 83 17.33 -6.84 11.12
N THR A 84 16.44 -5.95 10.71
CA THR A 84 15.03 -6.26 10.51
C THR A 84 14.81 -6.68 9.06
N THR A 85 14.21 -7.84 8.85
CA THR A 85 13.84 -8.34 7.53
C THR A 85 12.32 -8.32 7.37
N VAL A 86 11.84 -7.77 6.27
CA VAL A 86 10.43 -7.72 5.90
C VAL A 86 10.24 -8.55 4.64
N ASP A 87 9.42 -9.60 4.72
CA ASP A 87 9.04 -10.44 3.59
C ASP A 87 7.56 -10.26 3.24
N VAL A 88 7.28 -9.99 1.96
CA VAL A 88 5.93 -9.82 1.42
C VAL A 88 5.79 -10.62 0.14
N GLY A 89 5.09 -11.76 0.21
CA GLY A 89 4.87 -12.62 -0.96
C GLY A 89 6.16 -13.04 -1.67
N GLY A 90 7.25 -13.27 -0.93
CA GLY A 90 8.56 -13.65 -1.45
C GLY A 90 9.45 -12.49 -1.93
N ARG A 91 9.01 -11.24 -1.73
CA ARG A 91 9.88 -10.05 -1.84
C ARG A 91 10.42 -9.72 -0.46
N THR A 92 11.74 -9.67 -0.35
CA THR A 92 12.41 -9.47 0.93
C THR A 92 13.20 -8.15 0.93
N VAL A 93 13.05 -7.36 1.98
CA VAL A 93 13.87 -6.17 2.26
C VAL A 93 14.48 -6.29 3.64
N SER A 94 15.74 -5.87 3.77
CA SER A 94 16.49 -5.86 5.02
C SER A 94 16.85 -4.43 5.39
N ILE A 95 16.54 -4.05 6.64
CA ILE A 95 16.74 -2.73 7.21
C ILE A 95 17.68 -2.90 8.41
N PRO A 96 18.93 -2.43 8.34
CA PRO A 96 19.83 -2.39 9.49
C PRO A 96 19.27 -1.53 10.62
N ALA A 97 19.46 -1.91 11.89
CA ALA A 97 18.97 -1.11 13.01
C ALA A 97 19.59 0.30 13.09
N THR A 98 20.78 0.47 12.50
CA THR A 98 21.49 1.76 12.38
C THR A 98 20.80 2.77 11.47
N GLU A 99 19.81 2.35 10.68
CA GLU A 99 18.95 3.23 9.87
C GLU A 99 17.75 3.77 10.65
N SER A 100 17.63 3.49 11.96
CA SER A 100 16.53 4.00 12.79
C SER A 100 16.64 5.50 13.07
N ASP A 101 15.49 6.18 13.09
CA ASP A 101 15.40 7.66 13.16
C ASP A 101 15.34 8.21 14.61
N ALA A 102 15.68 7.39 15.61
CA ALA A 102 15.61 7.76 17.02
C ALA A 102 16.95 7.52 17.74
N GLY A 103 17.32 8.43 18.64
CA GLY A 103 18.53 8.39 19.47
C GLY A 103 18.64 7.21 20.46
N ALA A 104 17.88 6.14 20.26
CA ALA A 104 17.94 4.88 21.00
C ALA A 104 19.30 4.18 20.88
N LEU A 105 20.13 4.56 19.90
CA LEU A 105 21.44 3.96 19.66
C LEU A 105 22.62 4.91 19.93
N ASN A 106 22.42 5.95 20.75
CA ASN A 106 23.44 6.98 21.01
C ASN A 106 24.76 6.41 21.58
N ASP A 107 24.71 5.26 22.27
CA ASP A 107 25.90 4.58 22.79
C ASP A 107 26.33 3.36 21.92
N GLY A 108 25.72 3.18 20.75
CA GLY A 108 25.96 2.08 19.82
C GLY A 108 25.30 0.75 20.20
N ARG A 109 24.55 0.70 21.31
CA ARG A 109 23.86 -0.50 21.78
C ARG A 109 22.37 -0.25 21.93
N TRP A 110 21.62 -1.33 21.84
CA TRP A 110 20.19 -1.37 22.11
C TRP A 110 19.94 -2.10 23.44
N SER A 111 19.40 -1.35 24.40
CA SER A 111 19.25 -1.71 25.79
C SER A 111 17.76 -1.74 26.20
N VAL A 112 17.48 -2.41 27.33
CA VAL A 112 16.12 -2.53 27.86
C VAL A 112 15.42 -1.17 27.99
N GLY A 113 14.23 -1.06 27.41
CA GLY A 113 13.38 0.13 27.42
C GLY A 113 13.60 1.08 26.24
N GLU A 114 14.66 0.88 25.46
CA GLU A 114 14.91 1.64 24.23
C GLU A 114 14.03 1.16 23.08
N ARG A 115 13.73 2.10 22.18
CA ARG A 115 12.79 1.94 21.07
C ARG A 115 13.51 2.22 19.76
N LEU A 116 13.56 1.22 18.89
CA LEU A 116 14.00 1.42 17.51
C LEU A 116 12.77 1.78 16.68
N THR A 117 12.86 2.89 15.98
CA THR A 117 11.81 3.38 15.10
C THR A 117 12.36 3.27 13.68
N LEU A 118 11.83 2.33 12.91
CA LEU A 118 12.28 2.01 11.56
C LEU A 118 11.18 2.39 10.56
N ASP A 119 11.53 3.15 9.53
CA ASP A 119 10.61 3.44 8.44
C ASP A 119 10.47 2.23 7.52
N LEU A 120 9.23 1.81 7.27
CA LEU A 120 8.93 0.75 6.31
C LEU A 120 8.57 1.38 4.97
N ASN A 121 9.23 0.92 3.90
CA ASN A 121 8.97 1.43 2.56
C ASN A 121 7.66 0.86 2.00
N GLU A 122 6.66 1.73 1.84
CA GLU A 122 5.34 1.41 1.30
C GLU A 122 5.42 0.73 -0.08
N SER A 123 6.30 1.18 -0.98
CA SER A 123 6.43 0.59 -2.32
C SER A 123 6.83 -0.89 -2.30
N VAL A 124 7.47 -1.32 -1.21
CA VAL A 124 7.84 -2.72 -0.98
C VAL A 124 6.71 -3.47 -0.29
N LEU A 125 6.13 -2.89 0.77
CA LEU A 125 5.04 -3.48 1.54
C LEU A 125 3.79 -3.71 0.67
N CYS A 126 3.47 -2.74 -0.16
CA CYS A 126 2.24 -2.68 -0.93
C CYS A 126 2.40 -3.14 -2.37
N ALA A 127 3.60 -3.53 -2.81
CA ALA A 127 3.73 -4.21 -4.09
C ALA A 127 2.98 -5.57 -4.07
N GLY A 128 2.51 -6.00 -5.24
CA GLY A 128 1.88 -7.30 -5.47
C GLY A 128 0.53 -7.49 -4.77
N ASP A 129 0.20 -8.75 -4.51
CA ASP A 129 -1.12 -9.26 -4.12
C ASP A 129 -1.09 -10.09 -2.84
N ALA A 130 -0.01 -10.01 -2.06
CA ALA A 130 0.08 -10.66 -0.75
C ALA A 130 -0.84 -9.96 0.27
N ASP A 131 -1.51 -10.77 1.10
CA ASP A 131 -2.45 -10.35 2.16
C ASP A 131 -1.78 -10.19 3.54
N SER A 132 -0.47 -10.44 3.64
CA SER A 132 0.30 -10.28 4.86
C SER A 132 1.79 -10.05 4.59
N ALA A 133 2.45 -9.43 5.57
CA ALA A 133 3.90 -9.25 5.64
C ALA A 133 4.45 -10.02 6.84
N SER A 134 5.61 -10.66 6.69
CA SER A 134 6.38 -11.22 7.80
C SER A 134 7.52 -10.28 8.14
N ILE A 135 7.57 -9.82 9.38
CA ILE A 135 8.64 -8.99 9.92
C ILE A 135 9.46 -9.86 10.85
N THR A 136 10.78 -9.82 10.71
CA THR A 136 11.70 -10.66 11.48
C THR A 136 12.91 -9.85 11.93
N LEU A 137 13.08 -9.68 13.23
CA LEU A 137 14.28 -9.10 13.82
C LEU A 137 15.35 -10.19 14.01
N THR A 138 16.54 -9.96 13.48
CA THR A 138 17.66 -10.89 13.57
C THR A 138 18.89 -10.24 14.20
N TYR A 139 19.65 -11.03 14.96
CA TYR A 139 20.96 -10.69 15.52
C TYR A 139 22.04 -11.52 14.84
N ARG A 140 23.13 -10.89 14.39
CA ARG A 140 24.28 -11.55 13.79
C ARG A 140 25.54 -11.27 14.62
N GLY A 141 25.98 -12.28 15.36
CA GLY A 141 27.21 -12.19 16.14
C GLY A 141 28.48 -12.27 15.29
N ASP A 142 29.63 -11.94 15.89
CA ASP A 142 30.96 -11.90 15.25
C ASP A 142 31.38 -13.20 14.55
N GLY A 143 30.81 -14.34 14.96
CA GLY A 143 31.04 -15.65 14.34
C GLY A 143 30.28 -15.88 13.03
N GLY A 144 29.49 -14.91 12.56
CA GLY A 144 28.68 -15.02 11.34
C GLY A 144 27.42 -15.88 11.48
N THR A 145 27.14 -16.40 12.67
CA THR A 145 25.86 -17.05 13.00
C THR A 145 24.78 -15.99 13.27
N GLY A 146 23.66 -16.13 12.59
CA GLY A 146 22.47 -15.30 12.79
C GLY A 146 21.45 -16.01 13.67
N TYR A 147 20.77 -15.25 14.53
CA TYR A 147 19.71 -15.71 15.42
C TYR A 147 18.47 -14.85 15.20
N GLU A 148 17.30 -15.48 15.14
CA GLU A 148 16.02 -14.77 15.15
C GLU A 148 15.70 -14.34 16.58
N LEU A 149 15.47 -13.04 16.79
CA LEU A 149 15.07 -12.48 18.07
C LEU A 149 13.54 -12.38 18.18
N SER A 150 12.88 -12.01 17.08
CA SER A 150 11.42 -11.92 16.97
C SER A 150 10.97 -12.17 15.54
N THR A 151 9.75 -12.66 15.42
CA THR A 151 9.01 -12.60 14.16
C THR A 151 7.54 -12.29 14.42
N GLN A 152 7.00 -11.44 13.55
CA GLN A 152 5.61 -11.06 13.57
C GLN A 152 5.04 -11.10 12.16
N THR A 153 3.86 -11.71 12.01
CA THR A 153 3.06 -11.57 10.79
C THR A 153 2.04 -10.46 10.97
N VAL A 154 2.04 -9.52 10.04
CA VAL A 154 1.15 -8.36 10.02
C VAL A 154 0.23 -8.47 8.81
N PRO A 155 -1.11 -8.39 8.97
CA PRO A 155 -2.03 -8.37 7.83
C PRO A 155 -1.81 -7.13 6.96
N ILE A 156 -1.98 -7.29 5.65
CA ILE A 156 -1.99 -6.19 4.68
C ILE A 156 -3.45 -5.97 4.26
N GLU A 157 -3.96 -4.77 4.50
CA GLU A 157 -5.27 -4.33 4.03
C GLU A 157 -5.08 -3.32 2.89
N ARG A 158 -5.59 -3.64 1.70
CA ARG A 158 -5.50 -2.78 0.50
C ARG A 158 -6.77 -1.96 0.34
N GLY A 159 -6.63 -0.70 -0.10
CA GLY A 159 -7.78 0.12 -0.46
C GLY A 159 -8.53 -0.43 -1.69
N GLN A 160 -9.81 -0.08 -1.77
CA GLN A 160 -10.83 -0.81 -2.54
C GLN A 160 -10.88 -0.44 -4.03
N PHE A 161 -10.12 0.57 -4.43
CA PHE A 161 -9.98 1.00 -5.82
C PHE A 161 -8.57 1.56 -6.05
N VAL A 162 -8.27 1.92 -7.28
CA VAL A 162 -7.04 2.54 -7.76
C VAL A 162 -7.48 3.72 -8.60
N ILE A 163 -6.80 4.86 -8.48
CA ILE A 163 -7.01 6.01 -9.36
C ILE A 163 -5.78 6.14 -10.26
N ASP A 164 -5.97 5.86 -11.54
CA ASP A 164 -4.94 6.05 -12.58
C ASP A 164 -5.40 7.13 -13.55
N GLY A 165 -4.76 8.30 -13.49
CA GLY A 165 -5.21 9.47 -14.23
C GLY A 165 -6.63 9.88 -13.85
N ALA A 166 -7.56 9.71 -14.79
CA ALA A 166 -8.97 10.00 -14.60
C ALA A 166 -9.83 8.76 -14.37
N GLU A 167 -9.23 7.57 -14.33
CA GLU A 167 -9.95 6.30 -14.18
C GLU A 167 -9.90 5.78 -12.75
N VAL A 168 -11.06 5.38 -12.21
CA VAL A 168 -11.14 4.67 -10.92
C VAL A 168 -11.43 3.19 -11.15
N ARG A 169 -10.44 2.33 -10.88
CA ARG A 169 -10.51 0.87 -11.06
C ARG A 169 -10.69 0.16 -9.73
N ALA A 170 -11.70 -0.70 -9.60
CA ALA A 170 -11.85 -1.51 -8.39
C ALA A 170 -10.80 -2.64 -8.33
N THR A 171 -10.14 -2.81 -7.18
CA THR A 171 -9.13 -3.86 -6.94
C THR A 171 -9.71 -5.11 -6.27
N ALA A 172 -10.96 -5.03 -5.83
CA ALA A 172 -11.69 -6.10 -5.15
C ALA A 172 -13.16 -6.14 -5.61
N PRO A 173 -13.89 -7.24 -5.36
CA PRO A 173 -15.33 -7.29 -5.63
C PRO A 173 -16.09 -6.18 -4.91
N TYR A 174 -16.89 -5.42 -5.65
CA TYR A 174 -17.46 -4.16 -5.18
C TYR A 174 -18.97 -4.06 -5.42
N THR A 175 -19.61 -3.16 -4.67
CA THR A 175 -20.87 -2.50 -5.01
C THR A 175 -20.56 -1.02 -5.08
N ALA A 176 -21.21 -0.26 -5.96
CA ALA A 176 -20.98 1.18 -6.05
C ALA A 176 -22.26 2.00 -5.90
N ASN A 177 -22.12 3.22 -5.40
CA ASN A 177 -23.14 4.25 -5.49
C ASN A 177 -22.58 5.42 -6.30
N VAL A 178 -23.26 5.79 -7.38
CA VAL A 178 -22.91 6.92 -8.23
C VAL A 178 -23.93 8.01 -7.98
N LYS A 179 -23.46 9.22 -7.68
CA LYS A 179 -24.29 10.41 -7.46
C LYS A 179 -23.92 11.48 -8.46
N PHE A 180 -24.88 11.87 -9.29
CA PHE A 180 -24.75 13.06 -10.12
C PHE A 180 -25.03 14.28 -9.25
N VAL A 181 -23.96 14.93 -8.79
CA VAL A 181 -23.99 16.00 -7.79
C VAL A 181 -24.58 17.27 -8.38
N GLY A 182 -24.15 17.64 -9.58
CA GLY A 182 -24.57 18.89 -10.21
C GLY A 182 -23.91 19.13 -11.55
N THR A 183 -24.36 20.18 -12.23
CA THR A 183 -23.86 20.59 -13.55
C THR A 183 -23.93 22.11 -13.68
N GLY A 184 -22.92 22.68 -14.34
CA GLY A 184 -22.79 24.09 -14.67
C GLY A 184 -22.45 24.29 -16.15
N TRP A 185 -23.17 23.64 -17.07
CA TRP A 185 -22.90 23.72 -18.52
C TRP A 185 -23.75 24.77 -19.26
N SER A 186 -24.88 25.18 -18.67
CA SER A 186 -25.78 26.15 -19.29
C SER A 186 -25.28 27.57 -19.11
N ALA A 187 -25.66 28.46 -20.02
CA ALA A 187 -25.31 29.88 -19.93
C ALA A 187 -26.58 30.72 -19.70
N PRO A 188 -26.47 31.98 -19.22
CA PRO A 188 -27.63 32.84 -18.92
C PRO A 188 -28.63 33.00 -20.07
N ASN A 189 -28.19 32.84 -21.32
CA ASN A 189 -29.00 32.95 -22.52
C ASN A 189 -29.17 31.62 -23.29
N ARG A 190 -28.72 30.49 -22.72
CA ARG A 190 -28.72 29.18 -23.37
C ARG A 190 -28.83 28.05 -22.34
N GLU A 191 -30.02 27.48 -22.23
CA GLU A 191 -30.19 26.17 -21.60
C GLU A 191 -29.55 25.10 -22.48
N ALA A 192 -28.65 24.32 -21.90
CA ALA A 192 -28.03 23.18 -22.55
C ALA A 192 -28.41 21.90 -21.82
N TYR A 193 -28.45 20.79 -22.56
CA TYR A 193 -28.66 19.48 -21.96
C TYR A 193 -27.32 18.90 -21.50
N VAL A 194 -27.34 18.24 -20.35
CA VAL A 194 -26.23 17.40 -19.87
C VAL A 194 -26.75 16.00 -19.59
N ASN A 195 -26.05 14.99 -20.11
CA ASN A 195 -26.30 13.60 -19.80
C ASN A 195 -25.14 13.04 -18.97
N VAL A 196 -25.45 12.29 -17.93
CA VAL A 196 -24.47 11.47 -17.20
C VAL A 196 -24.93 10.02 -17.28
N THR A 197 -24.03 9.12 -17.63
CA THR A 197 -24.28 7.69 -17.79
C THR A 197 -23.40 6.87 -16.86
N VAL A 198 -23.92 5.73 -16.41
CA VAL A 198 -23.17 4.71 -15.68
C VAL A 198 -23.16 3.46 -16.56
N SER A 199 -21.98 2.96 -16.89
CA SER A 199 -21.80 1.71 -17.63
C SER A 199 -20.98 0.71 -16.82
N VAL A 200 -21.29 -0.57 -16.96
CA VAL A 200 -20.54 -1.69 -16.38
C VAL A 200 -20.11 -2.61 -17.52
N ASP A 201 -18.81 -2.78 -17.73
CA ASP A 201 -18.25 -3.51 -18.90
C ASP A 201 -18.94 -3.12 -20.22
N ASP A 202 -18.96 -1.83 -20.54
CA ASP A 202 -19.60 -1.20 -21.72
C ASP A 202 -21.14 -1.31 -21.78
N ALA A 203 -21.78 -2.02 -20.84
CA ALA A 203 -23.22 -2.10 -20.75
C ALA A 203 -23.77 -0.87 -20.03
N LEU A 204 -24.60 -0.08 -20.71
CA LEU A 204 -25.28 1.07 -20.10
C LEU A 204 -26.27 0.60 -19.03
N GLU A 205 -25.96 0.89 -17.77
CA GLU A 205 -26.77 0.53 -16.61
C GLU A 205 -27.77 1.65 -16.27
N HIS A 206 -27.32 2.91 -16.36
CA HIS A 206 -28.16 4.05 -15.99
C HIS A 206 -27.80 5.33 -16.75
N ALA A 207 -28.78 6.22 -16.91
CA ALA A 207 -28.57 7.52 -17.52
C ALA A 207 -29.45 8.59 -16.87
N TRP A 208 -28.83 9.72 -16.50
CA TRP A 208 -29.52 10.96 -16.18
C TRP A 208 -29.48 11.90 -17.38
N ARG A 209 -30.54 12.70 -17.52
CA ARG A 209 -30.62 13.80 -18.47
C ARG A 209 -31.16 15.03 -17.78
N MET A 210 -30.38 16.11 -17.82
CA MET A 210 -30.69 17.39 -17.23
C MET A 210 -30.75 18.49 -18.29
N VAL A 211 -31.45 19.57 -17.95
CA VAL A 211 -31.50 20.84 -18.70
C VAL A 211 -31.26 21.95 -17.70
N GLY A 212 -30.41 22.91 -18.06
CA GLY A 212 -30.04 23.97 -17.13
C GLY A 212 -28.96 23.51 -16.15
N ASP A 213 -28.55 24.44 -15.30
CA ASP A 213 -27.60 24.17 -14.23
C ASP A 213 -28.32 23.64 -12.99
N SER A 214 -27.60 22.85 -12.18
CA SER A 214 -28.09 22.35 -10.91
C SER A 214 -26.94 22.29 -9.92
N ASP A 215 -27.07 23.02 -8.82
CA ASP A 215 -26.17 23.02 -7.66
C ASP A 215 -26.66 22.11 -6.52
N THR A 216 -27.70 21.34 -6.79
CA THR A 216 -28.22 20.31 -5.89
C THR A 216 -28.15 18.95 -6.56
N LEU A 217 -28.09 17.91 -5.71
CA LEU A 217 -28.03 16.51 -6.14
C LEU A 217 -29.12 16.19 -7.17
N VAL A 218 -28.69 15.88 -8.39
CA VAL A 218 -29.58 15.51 -9.49
C VAL A 218 -30.17 14.12 -9.28
N GLY A 219 -29.35 13.16 -8.84
CA GLY A 219 -29.79 11.80 -8.61
C GLY A 219 -28.68 10.86 -8.18
N ALA A 220 -29.07 9.64 -7.80
CA ALA A 220 -28.15 8.59 -7.38
C ALA A 220 -28.57 7.24 -7.97
N TYR A 221 -27.58 6.40 -8.30
CA TYR A 221 -27.76 5.05 -8.83
C TYR A 221 -26.85 4.08 -8.08
N GLY A 222 -27.37 2.89 -7.78
CA GLY A 222 -26.61 1.83 -7.14
C GLY A 222 -26.23 0.77 -8.17
N VAL A 223 -24.93 0.50 -8.29
CA VAL A 223 -24.40 -0.63 -9.05
C VAL A 223 -24.24 -1.80 -8.10
N SER A 224 -25.06 -2.84 -8.28
CA SER A 224 -25.02 -4.01 -7.40
C SER A 224 -23.93 -4.98 -7.82
N ARG A 225 -23.11 -5.41 -6.86
CA ARG A 225 -22.27 -6.62 -6.90
C ARG A 225 -21.54 -6.89 -8.23
N GLN A 226 -20.34 -6.35 -8.33
CA GLN A 226 -19.39 -6.58 -9.41
C GLN A 226 -18.18 -7.37 -8.91
N GLU A 227 -17.58 -8.15 -9.80
CA GLU A 227 -16.34 -8.87 -9.52
C GLU A 227 -15.15 -7.91 -9.56
N SER A 228 -14.00 -8.33 -9.03
CA SER A 228 -12.77 -7.55 -9.19
C SER A 228 -12.39 -7.44 -10.67
N GLY A 229 -11.95 -6.26 -11.10
CA GLY A 229 -11.56 -5.99 -12.48
C GLY A 229 -12.69 -5.66 -13.45
N THR A 230 -13.96 -5.75 -13.03
CA THR A 230 -15.10 -5.22 -13.81
C THR A 230 -14.99 -3.70 -13.91
N SER A 231 -15.15 -3.16 -15.12
CA SER A 231 -15.06 -1.71 -15.35
C SER A 231 -16.33 -1.00 -14.89
N LEU A 232 -16.17 0.14 -14.21
CA LEU A 232 -17.25 1.09 -13.91
C LEU A 232 -16.95 2.41 -14.63
N GLU A 233 -17.65 2.66 -15.73
CA GLU A 233 -17.50 3.89 -16.50
C GLU A 233 -18.57 4.91 -16.10
N ILE A 234 -18.13 6.15 -15.86
CA ILE A 234 -18.97 7.33 -15.80
C ILE A 234 -18.78 8.12 -17.09
N GLY A 235 -19.82 8.14 -17.93
CA GLY A 235 -19.83 8.97 -19.14
C GLY A 235 -20.55 10.29 -18.88
N ALA A 236 -20.01 11.40 -19.35
CA ALA A 236 -20.65 12.71 -19.32
C ALA A 236 -20.75 13.28 -20.74
N ALA A 237 -21.89 13.90 -21.07
CA ALA A 237 -22.09 14.49 -22.39
C ALA A 237 -22.87 15.80 -22.33
N GLY A 238 -22.26 16.87 -22.85
CA GLY A 238 -22.85 18.20 -22.97
C GLY A 238 -23.38 18.46 -24.38
N GLN A 239 -24.59 19.01 -24.47
CA GLN A 239 -25.16 19.44 -25.74
C GLN A 239 -24.53 20.77 -26.17
N GLN A 240 -24.03 20.82 -27.41
CA GLN A 240 -23.59 22.04 -28.07
C GLN A 240 -24.56 22.43 -29.18
N ARG A 241 -24.82 23.74 -29.31
CA ARG A 241 -25.66 24.28 -30.38
C ARG A 241 -24.85 25.28 -31.20
N GLN A 242 -24.63 24.94 -32.46
CA GLN A 242 -23.93 25.80 -33.42
C GLN A 242 -24.95 26.38 -34.39
N CYS A 243 -25.03 27.71 -34.45
CA CYS A 243 -25.96 28.43 -35.33
C CYS A 243 -25.19 29.16 -36.42
N SER A 244 -25.57 28.93 -37.68
CA SER A 244 -25.08 29.67 -38.83
C SER A 244 -26.22 30.47 -39.45
N PHE A 245 -25.93 31.73 -39.82
CA PHE A 245 -26.90 32.62 -40.45
C PHE A 245 -27.55 32.02 -41.71
N PHE A 246 -26.80 31.22 -42.47
CA PHE A 246 -27.25 30.66 -43.75
C PHE A 246 -27.82 29.24 -43.64
N PHE A 247 -27.49 28.49 -42.58
CA PHE A 247 -27.81 27.05 -42.48
C PHE A 247 -28.65 26.68 -41.26
N GLY A 248 -29.12 27.66 -40.49
CA GLY A 248 -29.87 27.42 -39.26
C GLY A 248 -28.96 26.92 -38.12
N CYS A 249 -29.55 26.26 -37.12
CA CYS A 249 -28.80 25.73 -35.99
C CYS A 249 -28.72 24.21 -36.04
N THR A 250 -27.52 23.69 -35.82
CA THR A 250 -27.26 22.26 -35.60
C THR A 250 -26.92 22.01 -34.15
N THR A 251 -27.28 20.82 -33.69
CA THR A 251 -26.99 20.36 -32.33
C THR A 251 -26.03 19.19 -32.40
N SER A 252 -24.94 19.29 -31.66
CA SER A 252 -23.94 18.24 -31.45
C SER A 252 -23.84 17.91 -29.96
N TRP A 253 -23.10 16.84 -29.64
CA TRP A 253 -22.80 16.46 -28.27
C TRP A 253 -21.30 16.25 -28.15
N VAL A 254 -20.71 16.83 -27.12
CA VAL A 254 -19.36 16.45 -26.66
C VAL A 254 -19.54 15.34 -25.64
N ARG A 255 -18.67 14.34 -25.67
CA ARG A 255 -18.73 13.17 -24.79
C ARG A 255 -17.36 12.99 -24.16
N VAL A 256 -17.37 12.74 -22.86
CA VAL A 256 -16.18 12.49 -22.05
C VAL A 256 -16.45 11.23 -21.25
N SER A 257 -15.48 10.34 -21.19
CA SER A 257 -15.56 9.10 -20.43
C SER A 257 -14.53 9.11 -19.31
N SER A 258 -14.92 8.60 -18.14
CA SER A 258 -13.99 8.40 -17.02
C SER A 258 -12.92 7.34 -17.30
N THR A 259 -13.08 6.49 -18.33
CA THR A 259 -12.12 5.44 -18.65
C THR A 259 -11.18 5.79 -19.81
N ASP A 260 -11.41 6.92 -20.48
CA ASP A 260 -10.61 7.33 -21.65
C ASP A 260 -9.32 8.08 -21.28
N ASN A 261 -9.15 8.47 -19.99
CA ASN A 261 -7.98 9.20 -19.49
C ASN A 261 -7.65 10.47 -20.30
N THR A 262 -8.66 11.29 -20.55
CA THR A 262 -8.53 12.59 -21.23
C THR A 262 -8.39 13.74 -20.24
N ASP A 263 -7.81 14.86 -20.66
CA ASP A 263 -7.72 16.09 -19.84
C ASP A 263 -9.08 16.71 -19.47
N ASN A 264 -10.15 16.29 -20.15
CA ASN A 264 -11.54 16.69 -19.92
C ASN A 264 -12.20 16.09 -18.68
N VAL A 265 -11.50 15.23 -17.94
CA VAL A 265 -12.00 14.67 -16.68
C VAL A 265 -10.90 14.67 -15.63
N ARG A 266 -11.24 15.13 -14.42
CA ARG A 266 -10.37 15.06 -13.25
C ARG A 266 -11.02 14.25 -12.15
N VAL A 267 -10.20 13.52 -11.41
CA VAL A 267 -10.64 12.75 -10.25
C VAL A 267 -9.98 13.32 -9.00
N TYR A 268 -10.82 13.68 -8.03
CA TYR A 268 -10.42 14.15 -6.71
C TYR A 268 -10.59 13.04 -5.68
N ARG A 269 -9.62 12.97 -4.76
CA ARG A 269 -9.55 12.04 -3.62
C ARG A 269 -9.47 12.83 -2.31
N ASP A 270 -9.62 12.11 -1.21
CA ASP A 270 -9.39 12.66 0.12
C ASP A 270 -7.98 13.27 0.23
N GLY A 271 -7.90 14.47 0.80
CA GLY A 271 -6.67 15.23 0.99
C GLY A 271 -6.16 16.01 -0.23
N ASP A 272 -6.76 15.89 -1.42
CA ASP A 272 -6.43 16.78 -2.54
C ASP A 272 -6.79 18.23 -2.20
N ASP A 273 -6.03 19.20 -2.71
CA ASP A 273 -6.40 20.62 -2.59
C ASP A 273 -7.78 20.85 -3.22
N ALA A 274 -8.65 21.62 -2.55
CA ALA A 274 -9.96 21.93 -3.10
C ALA A 274 -9.83 22.58 -4.49
N PRO A 275 -10.69 22.24 -5.46
CA PRO A 275 -10.61 22.81 -6.80
C PRO A 275 -10.78 24.32 -6.75
N ASP A 276 -9.84 25.06 -7.33
CA ASP A 276 -9.89 26.51 -7.53
C ASP A 276 -10.06 26.83 -9.03
N PHE A 277 -11.03 26.17 -9.66
CA PHE A 277 -11.44 26.50 -11.01
C PHE A 277 -12.52 27.57 -10.93
N GLY A 278 -12.19 28.78 -11.34
CA GLY A 278 -13.14 29.89 -11.37
C GLY A 278 -14.31 29.59 -12.33
N GLY A 279 -15.52 29.99 -11.95
CA GLY A 279 -16.67 29.90 -12.85
C GLY A 279 -16.58 30.91 -14.00
N ALA A 280 -17.03 30.51 -15.19
CA ALA A 280 -17.20 31.39 -16.34
C ALA A 280 -18.67 31.87 -16.45
N ASP A 281 -18.89 33.04 -17.04
CA ASP A 281 -20.22 33.48 -17.53
C ASP A 281 -21.41 33.29 -16.54
N GLU A 282 -21.24 33.71 -15.28
CA GLU A 282 -22.24 33.62 -14.19
C GLU A 282 -22.50 32.19 -13.64
N GLN A 283 -21.71 31.20 -14.06
CA GLN A 283 -21.75 29.84 -13.51
C GLN A 283 -21.02 29.76 -12.16
N GLN A 284 -21.39 28.78 -11.35
CA GLN A 284 -20.67 28.48 -10.11
C GLN A 284 -19.34 27.80 -10.45
N SER A 285 -18.29 28.15 -9.70
CA SER A 285 -17.01 27.43 -9.76
C SER A 285 -17.21 25.95 -9.41
N ALA A 286 -16.36 25.07 -9.95
CA ALA A 286 -16.28 23.67 -9.54
C ALA A 286 -16.22 23.47 -8.01
N ALA A 287 -15.55 24.40 -7.30
CA ALA A 287 -15.48 24.46 -5.84
C ALA A 287 -16.86 24.40 -5.15
N ALA A 288 -17.87 25.06 -5.72
CA ALA A 288 -19.19 25.16 -5.11
C ALA A 288 -19.93 23.82 -5.09
N TYR A 289 -19.71 22.98 -6.11
CA TYR A 289 -20.33 21.66 -6.20
C TYR A 289 -19.71 20.66 -5.23
N VAL A 290 -18.44 20.86 -4.87
CA VAL A 290 -17.72 20.00 -3.93
C VAL A 290 -17.60 20.60 -2.53
N ASP A 291 -18.11 21.80 -2.29
CA ASP A 291 -18.09 22.48 -0.97
C ASP A 291 -18.55 21.58 0.19
N PRO A 292 -19.58 20.72 0.05
CA PRO A 292 -19.96 19.78 1.12
C PRO A 292 -18.89 18.74 1.47
N TYR A 293 -17.86 18.60 0.65
CA TYR A 293 -16.74 17.69 0.76
C TYR A 293 -15.41 18.45 0.92
N VAL A 294 -15.42 19.72 1.35
CA VAL A 294 -14.19 20.49 1.60
C VAL A 294 -14.08 20.80 3.09
N GLU A 295 -12.93 20.46 3.68
CA GLU A 295 -12.58 20.83 5.05
C GLU A 295 -11.18 21.45 5.07
N ASN A 296 -11.06 22.64 5.66
CA ASN A 296 -9.79 23.39 5.77
C ASN A 296 -9.07 23.63 4.44
N GLY A 297 -9.79 23.72 3.32
CA GLY A 297 -9.23 23.97 1.99
C GLY A 297 -8.78 22.72 1.24
N SER A 298 -8.98 21.54 1.81
CA SER A 298 -8.73 20.25 1.15
C SER A 298 -10.03 19.47 1.00
N ILE A 299 -10.10 18.61 -0.01
CA ILE A 299 -11.15 17.62 -0.16
C ILE A 299 -11.13 16.67 1.05
N SER A 300 -12.28 16.49 1.69
CA SER A 300 -12.54 15.58 2.80
C SER A 300 -13.55 14.52 2.34
N LEU A 301 -13.03 13.37 1.96
CA LEU A 301 -13.79 12.23 1.45
C LEU A 301 -13.55 11.01 2.33
N ARG A 302 -14.53 10.09 2.33
CA ARG A 302 -14.28 8.77 2.91
C ARG A 302 -13.28 8.01 2.05
N ASP A 303 -12.56 7.07 2.67
CA ASP A 303 -11.65 6.11 2.04
C ASP A 303 -12.26 5.36 0.85
N ASN A 304 -13.59 5.28 0.81
CA ASN A 304 -14.35 4.58 -0.19
C ASN A 304 -14.91 5.50 -1.30
N GLN A 305 -14.48 6.77 -1.40
CA GLN A 305 -15.07 7.77 -2.29
C GLN A 305 -14.07 8.45 -3.24
N ALA A 306 -14.59 8.86 -4.41
CA ALA A 306 -13.88 9.71 -5.37
C ALA A 306 -14.86 10.65 -6.07
N ILE A 307 -14.43 11.88 -6.40
CA ILE A 307 -15.24 12.86 -7.14
C ILE A 307 -14.67 13.02 -8.55
N TYR A 308 -15.50 12.83 -9.56
CA TYR A 308 -15.21 13.18 -10.95
C TYR A 308 -15.71 14.59 -11.25
N LEU A 309 -14.86 15.39 -11.87
CA LEU A 309 -15.19 16.68 -12.45
C LEU A 309 -14.97 16.62 -13.96
N PHE A 310 -16.02 16.83 -14.74
CA PHE A 310 -16.00 16.76 -16.19
C PHE A 310 -16.06 18.15 -16.81
N ASP A 311 -15.46 18.27 -18.00
CA ASP A 311 -15.41 19.48 -18.81
C ASP A 311 -15.67 19.14 -20.29
N PHE A 312 -16.54 19.88 -20.96
CA PHE A 312 -16.94 19.68 -22.36
C PHE A 312 -16.28 20.65 -23.32
N ASN A 313 -15.36 21.49 -22.86
CA ASN A 313 -14.60 22.41 -23.69
C ASN A 313 -13.30 21.75 -24.17
N ASP A 314 -12.86 22.09 -25.38
CA ASP A 314 -11.60 21.58 -25.93
C ASP A 314 -10.37 22.31 -25.34
N ASP A 315 -10.56 23.51 -24.81
CA ASP A 315 -9.54 24.36 -24.20
C ASP A 315 -10.14 25.11 -22.98
N ASN A 316 -9.29 25.48 -22.01
CA ASN A 316 -9.67 26.26 -20.81
C ASN A 316 -10.72 25.55 -19.92
N HIS A 317 -10.33 24.38 -19.41
CA HIS A 317 -11.20 23.56 -18.57
C HIS A 317 -11.47 24.20 -17.21
N ASP A 318 -12.75 24.38 -16.87
CA ASP A 318 -13.22 24.83 -15.58
C ASP A 318 -13.89 23.71 -14.76
N TYR A 319 -14.10 22.54 -15.38
CA TYR A 319 -14.47 21.28 -14.73
C TYR A 319 -15.76 21.34 -13.91
N GLN A 320 -16.69 22.23 -14.26
CA GLN A 320 -17.99 22.35 -13.59
C GLN A 320 -19.15 21.77 -14.41
N ASP A 321 -18.87 21.25 -15.61
CA ASP A 321 -19.90 20.85 -16.57
C ASP A 321 -20.68 19.61 -16.13
N ALA A 322 -20.02 18.67 -15.45
CA ALA A 322 -20.70 17.65 -14.67
C ALA A 322 -19.83 17.22 -13.48
N VAL A 323 -20.46 17.12 -12.29
CA VAL A 323 -19.80 16.69 -11.06
C VAL A 323 -20.45 15.41 -10.57
N VAL A 324 -19.64 14.35 -10.38
CA VAL A 324 -20.13 13.02 -10.00
C VAL A 324 -19.34 12.48 -8.83
N LEU A 325 -20.01 12.12 -7.74
CA LEU A 325 -19.40 11.41 -6.62
C LEU A 325 -19.64 9.91 -6.79
N VAL A 326 -18.58 9.11 -6.72
CA VAL A 326 -18.67 7.65 -6.68
C VAL A 326 -18.23 7.15 -5.31
N SER A 327 -18.96 6.17 -4.78
CA SER A 327 -18.64 5.47 -3.52
C SER A 327 -18.59 3.98 -3.77
N PHE A 328 -17.47 3.33 -3.48
CA PHE A 328 -17.28 1.88 -3.60
C PHE A 328 -17.51 1.20 -2.25
N PHE A 329 -18.03 -0.03 -2.24
CA PHE A 329 -18.28 -0.79 -1.02
C PHE A 329 -17.81 -2.22 -1.24
N THR A 330 -16.96 -2.74 -0.36
CA THR A 330 -16.57 -4.15 -0.38
C THR A 330 -17.75 -5.06 -0.20
N GLN A 331 -17.76 -6.16 -0.95
CA GLN A 331 -18.70 -7.26 -0.72
C GLN A 331 -18.31 -8.17 0.46
N GLN A 332 -17.25 -7.87 1.22
CA GLN A 332 -16.91 -8.69 2.39
C GLN A 332 -17.97 -8.51 3.50
N ASP A 333 -18.69 -9.60 3.80
CA ASP A 333 -19.49 -9.77 5.01
C ASP A 333 -18.59 -9.70 6.25
N ARG A 334 -18.27 -8.50 6.75
CA ARG A 334 -17.79 -8.32 8.12
C ARG A 334 -18.52 -7.15 8.79
N PRO A 335 -19.49 -7.42 9.69
CA PRO A 335 -20.04 -6.38 10.53
C PRO A 335 -18.93 -5.89 11.47
N GLY A 336 -18.37 -4.73 11.20
CA GLY A 336 -17.31 -4.14 12.00
C GLY A 336 -17.31 -2.63 11.86
N VAL A 337 -17.61 -1.95 12.96
CA VAL A 337 -17.32 -0.53 13.15
C VAL A 337 -15.79 -0.38 13.03
N TYR A 338 -15.31 0.51 12.15
CA TYR A 338 -13.92 0.94 12.12
C TYR A 338 -13.66 1.82 13.36
N GLU A 339 -13.52 1.21 14.53
CA GLU A 339 -12.88 1.85 15.68
C GLU A 339 -11.36 1.77 15.47
N SER A 340 -10.70 2.93 15.52
CA SER A 340 -9.25 3.12 15.55
C SER A 340 -8.62 2.53 16.82
N ARG A 341 -8.66 1.20 16.97
CA ARG A 341 -7.93 0.50 18.02
C ARG A 341 -6.73 -0.20 17.41
N GLU A 342 -5.54 0.20 17.86
CA GLU A 342 -4.36 -0.63 18.11
C GLU A 342 -4.36 -1.99 17.39
N ARG A 343 -4.29 -1.97 16.06
CA ARG A 343 -4.05 -3.19 15.27
C ARG A 343 -2.75 -2.99 14.52
N ASN A 344 -1.80 -3.88 14.76
CA ASN A 344 -0.65 -4.07 13.89
C ASN A 344 -1.19 -4.52 12.53
N VAL A 345 -1.42 -3.58 11.62
CA VAL A 345 -1.91 -3.79 10.26
C VAL A 345 -1.13 -2.87 9.32
N VAL A 346 -0.79 -3.36 8.14
CA VAL A 346 -0.27 -2.54 7.06
C VAL A 346 -1.45 -2.08 6.23
N LEU A 347 -1.73 -0.79 6.26
CA LEU A 347 -2.71 -0.18 5.36
C LEU A 347 -2.00 0.18 4.06
N CYS A 348 -2.24 -0.58 3.02
CA CYS A 348 -1.87 -0.19 1.68
C CYS A 348 -3.01 0.68 1.14
N PRO A 349 -2.76 1.96 0.84
CA PRO A 349 -3.78 2.76 0.20
C PRO A 349 -4.24 2.04 -1.08
N SER A 350 -5.51 2.20 -1.41
CA SER A 350 -5.96 2.22 -2.82
C SER A 350 -4.90 3.01 -3.58
N GLU A 351 -4.39 2.64 -4.75
CA GLU A 351 -3.37 3.48 -5.41
C GLU A 351 -3.94 4.89 -5.65
N THR A 352 -3.78 5.75 -4.66
CA THR A 352 -4.29 7.12 -4.55
C THR A 352 -3.11 8.03 -4.27
N ARG A 353 -1.89 7.56 -4.58
CA ARG A 353 -0.70 8.39 -4.75
C ARG A 353 -0.15 8.28 -6.15
N SER A 354 -0.39 9.38 -6.88
CA SER A 354 0.50 9.99 -7.86
C SER A 354 1.75 9.17 -8.22
N ALA A 355 1.66 8.34 -9.26
CA ALA A 355 2.66 8.53 -10.30
C ALA A 355 2.41 9.96 -10.80
N SER A 356 3.35 10.86 -10.49
CA SER A 356 3.37 12.28 -10.84
C SER A 356 2.34 12.69 -11.91
N ALA A 357 1.50 13.69 -11.60
CA ALA A 357 0.91 14.49 -12.67
C ALA A 357 2.07 14.95 -13.59
N ASN A 358 1.95 14.66 -14.89
CA ASN A 358 2.88 14.98 -15.96
C ASN A 358 4.05 13.99 -16.16
N GLY A 359 3.82 13.01 -17.02
CA GLY A 359 4.82 12.62 -18.01
C GLY A 359 5.15 13.82 -18.90
N ASN A 360 6.11 14.64 -18.48
CA ASN A 360 6.75 15.60 -19.37
C ASN A 360 8.09 15.00 -19.82
N GLU A 361 8.01 14.03 -20.74
CA GLU A 361 9.10 13.81 -21.69
C GLU A 361 9.15 15.02 -22.62
N ASN A 362 10.01 16.00 -22.31
CA ASN A 362 10.68 16.79 -23.33
C ASN A 362 11.99 17.35 -22.79
N GLY A 363 13.08 16.81 -23.30
CA GLY A 363 14.42 17.35 -23.12
C GLY A 363 14.67 18.65 -23.88
N ASN A 364 15.89 19.16 -23.65
CA ASN A 364 16.52 20.41 -24.10
C ASN A 364 16.06 21.66 -23.34
N GLY A 365 16.93 22.44 -22.71
CA GLY A 365 18.39 22.55 -22.84
C GLY A 365 18.75 24.04 -22.90
N ASN A 366 19.58 24.51 -21.96
CA ASN A 366 20.73 25.38 -22.21
C ASN A 366 21.26 26.01 -20.91
N ASP A 367 22.54 25.72 -20.68
CA ASP A 367 23.60 26.58 -20.13
C ASP A 367 23.23 28.03 -19.82
N ALA A 368 23.38 28.42 -18.55
CA ALA A 368 24.33 29.43 -18.07
C ALA A 368 24.30 29.52 -16.53
#